data_AF-A0A5N0TJX8-F1
#
_entry.id   AF-A0A5N0TJX8-F1
#
_cell.length_a   1.000
_cell.length_b   1.000
_cell.length_c   1.000
_cell.angle_alpha   90.00
_cell.angle_beta   90.00
_cell.angle_gamma   90.00
#
_symmetry.space_group_name_H-M   'P 1'
#
loop_
_entity.id
_entity.type
_entity.pdbx_description
1 polymer ?
#
loop_
_entity_poly.entity_id
_entity_poly.type
_entity_poly.pdbx_seq_one_letter_code
_entity_poly.pdbx_strand_id
1 'polypeptide(L)'
;MALFSRRPKKSDDDPSAEALASAADDPRSPDAETAAETAAPAEQVPHVSISMSTYGQPRSRVGATAGAEQAAPAPTPTADVPAHLAAATAEASTRIETVPGLRDNVLLRDALAVLPEKAQPTELINVARQLLQGHVYIRVQGDARELLAQGKGLPTSMVTYKDEKYMLVYSGGAALQDAVRADGDAGTSALAQPTIGLLRQVVSGLMGGIAVDQASRPGSALLPKALLEKALADIDPELRIKSLLAAPRTPEIVERVVDALTVAPLWIAARKTETGQVGIAELRAPDGTRMLELFSHPLELLALGRGDQPVKVAAAQLATALRADPGLAGVVVDPAGPWLRLRRDQLHPLLAIGA
;
A
#
# COMPACT_ATOMS: atom_id res chain seq x y z
N MET A 1 13.94 61.65 -10.39
CA MET A 1 13.18 62.78 -9.79
C MET A 1 12.02 62.13 -9.04
N ALA A 2 11.96 62.20 -7.70
CA ALA A 2 11.41 63.34 -6.91
C ALA A 2 9.88 63.44 -7.09
N LEU A 3 9.04 63.58 -6.05
CA LEU A 3 9.19 64.32 -4.78
C LEU A 3 8.37 63.73 -3.60
N PHE A 4 8.90 63.86 -2.36
CA PHE A 4 8.22 64.08 -1.06
C PHE A 4 7.14 63.10 -0.48
N SER A 5 6.73 63.16 0.81
CA SER A 5 7.43 63.41 2.11
C SER A 5 6.47 63.39 3.33
N ARG A 6 6.87 62.71 4.43
CA ARG A 6 6.55 62.97 5.87
C ARG A 6 5.17 62.66 6.54
N ARG A 7 5.28 61.99 7.70
CA ARG A 7 4.45 61.90 8.94
C ARG A 7 4.58 63.21 9.79
N PRO A 8 4.09 63.37 11.06
CA PRO A 8 3.23 62.54 11.93
C PRO A 8 1.94 63.34 12.38
N LYS A 9 1.39 63.47 13.61
CA LYS A 9 1.72 63.04 15.01
C LYS A 9 0.54 63.23 16.01
N LYS A 10 0.15 62.16 16.75
CA LYS A 10 -0.61 62.20 18.05
C LYS A 10 -2.01 62.89 18.00
N SER A 11 -2.85 62.97 19.04
CA SER A 11 -2.84 62.63 20.49
C SER A 11 -4.30 62.58 20.99
N ASP A 12 -4.69 62.13 22.18
CA ASP A 12 -4.27 61.16 23.23
C ASP A 12 -5.41 61.24 24.30
N ASP A 13 -5.84 60.17 25.00
CA ASP A 13 -6.42 60.28 26.38
C ASP A 13 -6.72 58.91 27.06
N ASP A 14 -6.34 58.85 28.33
CA ASP A 14 -6.53 57.89 29.45
C ASP A 14 -6.52 58.81 30.72
N PRO A 15 -7.03 58.51 31.96
CA PRO A 15 -6.63 57.33 32.74
C PRO A 15 -7.61 56.89 33.89
N SER A 16 -7.08 56.09 34.82
CA SER A 16 -7.51 55.83 36.22
C SER A 16 -8.44 54.61 36.43
N ALA A 17 -8.00 53.49 37.04
CA ALA A 17 -7.56 53.26 38.45
C ALA A 17 -8.73 52.88 39.39
N GLU A 18 -8.58 52.09 40.47
CA GLU A 18 -7.35 51.63 41.15
C GLU A 18 -7.50 50.26 41.86
N ALA A 19 -6.38 49.78 42.42
CA ALA A 19 -6.08 48.63 43.26
C ALA A 19 -7.17 47.91 44.10
N LEU A 20 -6.90 46.62 44.35
CA LEU A 20 -6.59 46.12 45.71
C LEU A 20 -5.64 44.90 45.65
N ALA A 21 -4.87 44.64 46.71
CA ALA A 21 -3.77 43.66 46.76
C ALA A 21 -3.53 43.12 48.19
N SER A 22 -2.46 42.34 48.40
CA SER A 22 -1.95 41.80 49.69
C SER A 22 -2.62 40.51 50.20
N ALA A 23 -1.93 39.49 50.76
CA ALA A 23 -0.49 39.14 50.73
C ALA A 23 -0.26 37.66 51.16
N ALA A 24 1.01 37.24 51.02
CA ALA A 24 1.64 35.95 51.33
C ALA A 24 1.43 35.36 52.74
N ASP A 25 1.76 34.07 52.92
CA ASP A 25 2.98 33.70 53.68
C ASP A 25 3.50 32.26 53.37
N ASP A 26 4.75 32.00 53.75
CA ASP A 26 5.56 30.75 53.70
C ASP A 26 6.67 30.92 54.79
N PRO A 27 7.33 29.92 55.43
CA PRO A 27 7.52 28.51 55.03
C PRO A 27 7.49 27.45 56.19
N ARG A 28 7.80 26.18 55.87
CA ARG A 28 8.92 25.36 56.46
C ARG A 28 8.79 23.84 56.24
N SER A 29 9.92 23.18 55.96
CA SER A 29 10.12 21.73 56.07
C SER A 29 10.28 21.27 57.54
N PRO A 30 10.21 19.96 57.80
CA PRO A 30 11.42 19.28 58.28
C PRO A 30 11.69 17.91 57.64
N ASP A 31 12.95 17.46 57.69
CA ASP A 31 13.38 16.12 57.26
C ASP A 31 13.12 15.02 58.31
N ALA A 32 12.84 13.79 57.85
CA ALA A 32 13.25 12.52 58.49
C ALA A 32 13.04 11.33 57.54
N GLU A 33 13.92 10.32 57.62
CA GLU A 33 13.89 9.11 56.79
C GLU A 33 12.94 8.02 57.32
N THR A 34 12.41 7.18 56.43
CA THR A 34 12.29 5.71 56.64
C THR A 34 12.15 5.03 55.27
N ALA A 35 12.92 3.98 55.01
CA ALA A 35 12.85 3.22 53.77
C ALA A 35 11.91 2.01 53.89
N ALA A 36 11.14 1.73 52.83
CA ALA A 36 10.44 0.47 52.62
C ALA A 36 10.33 0.17 51.11
N GLU A 37 10.57 -1.08 50.73
CA GLU A 37 10.75 -1.55 49.36
C GLU A 37 9.46 -2.19 48.82
N THR A 38 8.89 -1.69 47.71
CA THR A 38 7.81 -2.41 47.00
C THR A 38 7.74 -2.04 45.51
N ALA A 39 7.81 -3.07 44.66
CA ALA A 39 7.41 -3.19 43.25
C ALA A 39 7.31 -1.93 42.35
N ALA A 40 8.06 -1.96 41.24
CA ALA A 40 7.83 -1.05 40.11
C ALA A 40 6.45 -1.27 39.45
N PRO A 41 5.76 -0.21 39.01
CA PRO A 41 4.51 -0.34 38.26
C PRO A 41 4.78 -0.90 36.86
N ALA A 42 4.05 -1.94 36.47
CA ALA A 42 4.07 -2.46 35.10
C ALA A 42 3.38 -1.48 34.14
N GLU A 43 3.87 -1.39 32.89
CA GLU A 43 3.25 -0.58 31.85
C GLU A 43 1.80 -1.02 31.59
N GLN A 44 0.85 -0.08 31.73
CA GLN A 44 -0.53 -0.30 31.29
C GLN A 44 -0.60 -0.15 29.77
N VAL A 45 -0.42 -1.27 29.07
CA VAL A 45 -0.67 -1.35 27.62
C VAL A 45 -2.15 -1.02 27.35
N PRO A 46 -2.48 0.01 26.55
CA PRO A 46 -3.87 0.41 26.33
C PRO A 46 -4.64 -0.67 25.56
N HIS A 47 -5.61 -1.29 26.22
CA HIS A 47 -6.48 -2.30 25.62
C HIS A 47 -7.59 -1.65 24.78
N VAL A 48 -7.65 -1.99 23.49
CA VAL A 48 -8.79 -1.63 22.62
C VAL A 48 -9.91 -2.66 22.82
N SER A 49 -11.10 -2.18 23.17
CA SER A 49 -12.27 -3.02 23.46
C SER A 49 -12.85 -3.68 22.20
N ILE A 50 -12.56 -4.96 21.98
CA ILE A 50 -13.22 -5.78 20.95
C ILE A 50 -14.40 -6.53 21.57
N SER A 51 -15.63 -6.09 21.29
CA SER A 51 -16.85 -6.71 21.80
C SER A 51 -17.27 -7.94 21.01
N MET A 52 -16.97 -9.14 21.52
CA MET A 52 -17.65 -10.38 21.14
C MET A 52 -18.05 -11.18 22.39
N SER A 53 -19.33 -11.52 22.51
CA SER A 53 -19.84 -12.36 23.62
C SER A 53 -19.70 -13.85 23.27
N THR A 54 -19.57 -14.70 24.30
CA THR A 54 -19.13 -16.10 24.17
C THR A 54 -20.23 -17.10 24.52
N TYR A 55 -20.15 -18.32 23.98
CA TYR A 55 -20.73 -19.52 24.59
C TYR A 55 -20.02 -20.79 24.10
N GLY A 56 -19.70 -21.73 24.99
CA GLY A 56 -19.09 -23.03 24.65
C GLY A 56 -17.73 -23.32 25.31
N GLN A 57 -17.76 -24.08 26.41
CA GLN A 57 -16.62 -24.59 27.20
C GLN A 57 -16.93 -26.08 27.57
N PRO A 58 -16.04 -26.87 28.21
CA PRO A 58 -14.84 -27.50 27.62
C PRO A 58 -14.73 -29.02 27.93
N ARG A 59 -13.90 -29.83 27.23
CA ARG A 59 -13.44 -31.15 27.75
C ARG A 59 -11.99 -31.56 27.42
N SER A 60 -11.17 -31.50 28.46
CA SER A 60 -10.04 -32.35 28.90
C SER A 60 -9.23 -33.28 27.94
N ARG A 61 -7.98 -32.87 27.68
CA ARG A 61 -6.71 -33.34 28.31
C ARG A 61 -6.22 -34.82 28.18
N VAL A 62 -4.89 -34.93 28.00
CA VAL A 62 -3.95 -36.07 28.22
C VAL A 62 -3.72 -37.05 27.05
N GLY A 63 -2.46 -37.13 26.59
CA GLY A 63 -1.91 -38.17 25.70
C GLY A 63 -0.50 -37.82 25.22
N ALA A 64 0.47 -38.72 25.40
CA ALA A 64 1.88 -38.56 24.95
C ALA A 64 1.99 -38.69 23.40
N THR A 65 3.08 -38.35 22.70
CA THR A 65 4.53 -38.44 23.02
C THR A 65 5.37 -37.33 22.37
N ALA A 66 6.65 -37.24 22.75
CA ALA A 66 7.62 -36.44 22.00
C ALA A 66 7.89 -37.04 20.60
N GLY A 67 7.91 -36.19 19.58
CA GLY A 67 8.28 -36.49 18.20
C GLY A 67 9.22 -35.41 17.67
N ALA A 68 10.11 -35.76 16.73
CA ALA A 68 11.22 -34.90 16.33
C ALA A 68 10.79 -33.55 15.75
N GLU A 69 11.56 -32.51 16.05
CA GLU A 69 11.44 -31.17 15.47
C GLU A 69 11.83 -31.22 13.99
N GLN A 70 10.85 -31.52 13.13
CA GLN A 70 11.06 -31.73 11.70
C GLN A 70 11.16 -30.38 10.98
N ALA A 71 12.34 -29.79 11.03
CA ALA A 71 12.66 -28.51 10.39
C ALA A 71 12.19 -28.49 8.93
N ALA A 72 11.29 -27.55 8.62
CA ALA A 72 10.78 -27.39 7.27
C ALA A 72 11.92 -27.02 6.30
N PRO A 73 12.04 -27.67 5.13
CA PRO A 73 13.07 -27.31 4.17
C PRO A 73 12.80 -25.89 3.65
N ALA A 74 13.78 -24.99 3.83
CA ALA A 74 13.74 -23.70 3.17
C ALA A 74 13.69 -23.90 1.64
N PRO A 75 12.87 -23.14 0.89
CA PRO A 75 12.78 -23.29 -0.55
C PRO A 75 14.14 -22.98 -1.19
N THR A 76 14.65 -23.92 -1.98
CA THR A 76 15.87 -23.72 -2.76
C THR A 76 15.65 -22.58 -3.77
N PRO A 77 16.56 -21.59 -3.85
CA PRO A 77 16.46 -20.55 -4.86
C PRO A 77 16.64 -21.18 -6.25
N THR A 78 15.62 -21.06 -7.10
CA THR A 78 15.67 -21.56 -8.48
C THR A 78 16.61 -20.70 -9.31
N ALA A 79 17.73 -21.29 -9.73
CA ALA A 79 18.79 -20.59 -10.46
C ALA A 79 18.39 -20.07 -11.85
N ASP A 80 17.22 -20.47 -12.36
CA ASP A 80 16.71 -20.14 -13.69
C ASP A 80 15.95 -18.81 -13.77
N VAL A 81 15.88 -18.04 -12.68
CA VAL A 81 15.11 -16.78 -12.58
C VAL A 81 16.03 -15.57 -12.87
N PRO A 82 15.81 -14.80 -13.96
CA PRO A 82 16.64 -13.63 -14.28
C PRO A 82 16.60 -12.55 -13.19
N ALA A 83 17.70 -11.80 -13.05
CA ALA A 83 17.95 -10.95 -11.88
C ALA A 83 16.83 -9.97 -11.49
N HIS A 84 16.06 -9.42 -12.45
CA HIS A 84 14.94 -8.54 -12.12
C HIS A 84 13.72 -9.30 -11.56
N LEU A 85 13.46 -10.53 -12.04
CA LEU A 85 12.44 -11.43 -11.46
C LEU A 85 12.90 -12.06 -10.14
N ALA A 86 14.22 -12.13 -9.89
CA ALA A 86 14.77 -12.56 -8.61
C ALA A 86 14.71 -11.46 -7.54
N ALA A 87 14.66 -10.19 -7.95
CA ALA A 87 14.41 -9.04 -7.08
C ALA A 87 12.90 -8.80 -6.83
N ALA A 88 12.05 -9.10 -7.80
CA ALA A 88 10.60 -9.07 -7.65
C ALA A 88 10.08 -10.31 -6.88
N THR A 89 9.17 -10.14 -5.93
CA THR A 89 8.58 -11.30 -5.24
C THR A 89 7.73 -12.13 -6.21
N ALA A 90 7.86 -13.46 -6.12
CA ALA A 90 7.04 -14.39 -6.90
C ALA A 90 5.60 -14.47 -6.36
N GLU A 91 5.39 -14.20 -5.07
CA GLU A 91 4.10 -14.30 -4.38
C GLU A 91 3.93 -13.17 -3.36
N ALA A 92 2.69 -12.94 -2.90
CA ALA A 92 2.40 -12.06 -1.77
C ALA A 92 2.83 -12.70 -0.43
N SER A 93 3.18 -11.90 0.58
CA SER A 93 3.52 -12.44 1.90
C SER A 93 2.34 -13.17 2.55
N THR A 94 2.62 -14.32 3.15
CA THR A 94 1.62 -15.12 3.88
C THR A 94 1.16 -14.47 5.18
N ARG A 95 1.86 -13.43 5.67
CA ARG A 95 1.40 -12.61 6.81
C ARG A 95 0.27 -11.69 6.37
N ILE A 96 -0.95 -12.20 6.39
CA ILE A 96 -2.18 -11.47 6.00
C ILE A 96 -2.72 -10.49 7.07
N GLU A 97 -2.28 -10.60 8.32
CA GLU A 97 -2.69 -9.73 9.43
C GLU A 97 -1.46 -9.24 10.22
N THR A 98 -1.39 -7.94 10.51
CA THR A 98 -0.47 -7.40 11.53
C THR A 98 -1.12 -7.29 12.90
N VAL A 99 -2.45 -7.13 12.95
CA VAL A 99 -3.27 -7.07 14.16
C VAL A 99 -4.41 -8.09 14.00
N PRO A 100 -4.65 -8.99 14.98
CA PRO A 100 -5.64 -10.05 14.84
C PRO A 100 -7.06 -9.55 14.48
N GLY A 101 -7.67 -10.18 13.46
CA GLY A 101 -8.98 -9.82 12.95
C GLY A 101 -8.99 -8.60 12.01
N LEU A 102 -7.82 -8.05 11.66
CA LEU A 102 -7.69 -6.93 10.74
C LEU A 102 -6.72 -7.25 9.60
N ARG A 103 -7.28 -7.55 8.43
CA ARG A 103 -6.55 -7.99 7.24
C ARG A 103 -5.82 -6.84 6.54
N ASP A 104 -4.51 -6.93 6.48
CA ASP A 104 -3.66 -5.94 5.83
C ASP A 104 -3.81 -5.99 4.30
N ASN A 105 -3.60 -4.85 3.67
CA ASN A 105 -3.20 -4.77 2.26
C ASN A 105 -1.72 -5.17 2.16
N VAL A 106 -1.48 -6.48 2.20
CA VAL A 106 -0.15 -7.12 2.20
C VAL A 106 0.80 -6.48 1.18
N LEU A 107 0.38 -6.36 -0.07
CA LEU A 107 1.26 -5.89 -1.15
C LEU A 107 1.57 -4.38 -1.05
N LEU A 108 0.65 -3.58 -0.52
CA LEU A 108 0.91 -2.18 -0.21
C LEU A 108 1.87 -2.05 0.99
N ARG A 109 1.58 -2.76 2.08
CA ARG A 109 2.40 -2.79 3.31
C ARG A 109 3.84 -3.21 3.01
N ASP A 110 4.02 -4.29 2.25
CA ASP A 110 5.33 -4.84 1.93
C ASP A 110 6.11 -3.92 0.96
N ALA A 111 5.42 -3.24 0.03
CA ALA A 111 6.02 -2.23 -0.83
C ALA A 111 6.40 -0.93 -0.08
N LEU A 112 5.68 -0.58 0.99
CA LEU A 112 6.03 0.54 1.88
C LEU A 112 7.23 0.18 2.78
N ALA A 113 7.29 -1.05 3.30
CA ALA A 113 8.35 -1.51 4.18
C ALA A 113 9.76 -1.48 3.56
N VAL A 114 9.86 -1.55 2.23
CA VAL A 114 11.12 -1.48 1.47
C VAL A 114 11.50 -0.06 0.98
N LEU A 115 10.72 0.98 1.34
CA LEU A 115 11.03 2.35 0.91
C LEU A 115 12.30 2.90 1.60
N PRO A 116 13.20 3.57 0.85
CA PRO A 116 14.23 4.40 1.44
C PRO A 116 13.61 5.70 2.02
N GLU A 117 14.29 6.35 2.96
CA GLU A 117 13.86 7.62 3.58
C GLU A 117 13.46 8.73 2.58
N LYS A 118 14.02 8.65 1.36
CA LYS A 118 13.75 9.54 0.23
C LYS A 118 13.43 8.69 -1.00
N ALA A 119 12.22 8.14 -1.03
CA ALA A 119 11.68 7.42 -2.18
C ALA A 119 11.81 8.24 -3.47
N GLN A 120 12.41 7.65 -4.51
CA GLN A 120 12.46 8.22 -5.85
C GLN A 120 11.11 7.95 -6.58
N PRO A 121 10.86 8.58 -7.75
CA PRO A 121 9.58 8.43 -8.45
C PRO A 121 9.23 6.98 -8.82
N THR A 122 10.23 6.13 -9.06
CA THR A 122 10.08 4.69 -9.34
C THR A 122 9.45 3.92 -8.19
N GLU A 123 9.92 4.15 -6.96
CA GLU A 123 9.38 3.51 -5.75
C GLU A 123 7.97 4.01 -5.46
N LEU A 124 7.69 5.31 -5.65
CA LEU A 124 6.33 5.85 -5.51
C LEU A 124 5.36 5.27 -6.56
N ILE A 125 5.83 5.00 -7.78
CA ILE A 125 5.07 4.25 -8.80
C ILE A 125 4.85 2.79 -8.36
N ASN A 126 5.84 2.16 -7.73
CA ASN A 126 5.69 0.80 -7.19
C ASN A 126 4.66 0.74 -6.05
N VAL A 127 4.66 1.68 -5.12
CA VAL A 127 3.60 1.80 -4.09
C VAL A 127 2.24 2.05 -4.76
N ALA A 128 2.17 2.97 -5.73
CA ALA A 128 0.92 3.28 -6.42
C ALA A 128 0.32 2.09 -7.19
N ARG A 129 1.13 1.22 -7.81
CA ARG A 129 0.60 0.01 -8.50
C ARG A 129 0.16 -1.09 -7.55
N GLN A 130 0.71 -1.16 -6.34
CA GLN A 130 0.26 -2.10 -5.30
C GLN A 130 -0.98 -1.59 -4.55
N LEU A 131 -1.13 -0.27 -4.46
CA LEU A 131 -2.35 0.38 -3.97
C LEU A 131 -3.58 0.10 -4.84
N LEU A 132 -3.42 -0.21 -6.13
CA LEU A 132 -4.53 -0.51 -7.07
C LEU A 132 -5.32 -1.80 -6.76
N GLN A 133 -5.07 -2.45 -5.63
CA GLN A 133 -5.71 -3.70 -5.23
C GLN A 133 -5.97 -3.76 -3.72
N GLY A 134 -6.83 -4.70 -3.32
CA GLY A 134 -7.24 -4.88 -1.95
C GLY A 134 -8.12 -3.75 -1.41
N HIS A 135 -7.93 -3.44 -0.13
CA HIS A 135 -8.61 -2.38 0.60
C HIS A 135 -7.57 -1.47 1.26
N VAL A 136 -7.99 -0.30 1.72
CA VAL A 136 -7.22 0.53 2.65
C VAL A 136 -8.13 1.01 3.78
N TYR A 137 -7.55 1.39 4.90
CA TYR A 137 -8.28 1.89 6.06
C TYR A 137 -8.22 3.41 6.15
N ILE A 138 -9.29 4.02 6.64
CA ILE A 138 -9.37 5.45 6.92
C ILE A 138 -9.73 5.64 8.40
N ARG A 139 -9.02 6.52 9.11
CA ARG A 139 -9.43 6.94 10.47
C ARG A 139 -10.55 7.97 10.39
N VAL A 140 -11.53 7.77 11.26
CA VAL A 140 -12.72 8.59 11.45
C VAL A 140 -12.83 8.90 12.94
N GLN A 141 -13.05 10.15 13.34
CA GLN A 141 -13.34 10.46 14.74
C GLN A 141 -14.77 10.06 15.13
N GLY A 142 -14.92 9.38 16.28
CA GLY A 142 -16.18 8.78 16.73
C GLY A 142 -16.49 7.43 16.07
N ASP A 143 -17.71 6.92 16.27
CA ASP A 143 -18.17 5.68 15.64
C ASP A 143 -18.59 5.91 14.18
N ALA A 144 -17.86 5.30 13.24
CA ALA A 144 -18.12 5.44 11.81
C ALA A 144 -19.46 4.83 11.36
N ARG A 145 -19.97 3.81 12.05
CA ARG A 145 -21.28 3.18 11.77
C ARG A 145 -22.42 4.10 12.20
N GLU A 146 -22.32 4.71 13.37
CA GLU A 146 -23.32 5.66 13.85
C GLU A 146 -23.39 6.90 12.94
N LEU A 147 -22.24 7.44 12.52
CA LEU A 147 -22.18 8.58 11.61
C LEU A 147 -22.80 8.27 10.23
N LEU A 148 -22.51 7.09 9.68
CA LEU A 148 -23.14 6.61 8.44
C LEU A 148 -24.65 6.38 8.59
N ALA A 149 -25.09 5.77 9.70
CA ALA A 149 -26.51 5.55 9.99
C ALA A 149 -27.29 6.88 10.18
N GLN A 150 -26.62 7.92 10.67
CA GLN A 150 -27.15 9.28 10.77
C GLN A 150 -27.09 10.06 9.44
N GLY A 151 -26.60 9.45 8.35
CA GLY A 151 -26.45 10.11 7.04
C GLY A 151 -25.43 11.24 7.01
N LYS A 152 -24.54 11.32 8.01
CA LYS A 152 -23.52 12.37 8.12
C LYS A 152 -22.29 12.02 7.29
N GLY A 153 -21.66 13.05 6.70
CA GLY A 153 -20.35 12.90 6.07
C GLY A 153 -19.30 12.48 7.10
N LEU A 154 -18.49 11.49 6.76
CA LEU A 154 -17.43 10.98 7.65
C LEU A 154 -16.32 12.05 7.82
N PRO A 155 -15.97 12.46 9.05
CA PRO A 155 -14.80 13.29 9.32
C PRO A 155 -13.53 12.47 9.11
N THR A 156 -13.03 12.47 7.87
CA THR A 156 -11.83 11.73 7.47
C THR A 156 -10.55 12.50 7.84
N SER A 157 -9.57 11.80 8.40
CA SER A 157 -8.28 12.38 8.74
C SER A 157 -7.54 12.89 7.49
N MET A 158 -6.99 14.11 7.58
CA MET A 158 -6.26 14.77 6.50
C MET A 158 -4.97 15.38 7.03
N VAL A 159 -3.93 15.44 6.18
CA VAL A 159 -2.69 16.17 6.44
C VAL A 159 -2.49 17.26 5.38
N THR A 160 -1.98 18.42 5.78
CA THR A 160 -1.60 19.49 4.85
C THR A 160 -0.11 19.38 4.51
N TYR A 161 0.23 19.41 3.22
CA TYR A 161 1.61 19.39 2.74
C TYR A 161 1.75 20.32 1.54
N LYS A 162 2.64 21.33 1.64
CA LYS A 162 2.81 22.39 0.62
C LYS A 162 1.47 23.01 0.22
N ASP A 163 0.70 23.44 1.23
CA ASP A 163 -0.62 24.08 1.13
C ASP A 163 -1.76 23.23 0.51
N GLU A 164 -1.45 22.04 -0.02
CA GLU A 164 -2.41 21.04 -0.48
C GLU A 164 -2.85 20.10 0.65
N LYS A 165 -4.10 19.60 0.57
CA LYS A 165 -4.66 18.62 1.51
C LYS A 165 -4.58 17.20 0.96
N TYR A 166 -4.00 16.29 1.73
CA TYR A 166 -3.85 14.87 1.42
C TYR A 166 -4.71 14.04 2.38
N MET A 167 -5.43 13.04 1.86
CA MET A 167 -6.20 12.11 2.70
C MET A 167 -5.26 11.15 3.41
N LEU A 168 -5.41 10.95 4.72
CA LEU A 168 -4.67 9.93 5.45
C LEU A 168 -5.34 8.57 5.25
N VAL A 169 -4.57 7.61 4.72
CA VAL A 169 -5.02 6.22 4.51
C VAL A 169 -3.98 5.25 5.07
N TYR A 170 -4.42 4.07 5.47
CA TYR A 170 -3.59 3.10 6.17
C TYR A 170 -3.63 1.72 5.50
N SER A 171 -2.47 1.07 5.35
CA SER A 171 -2.33 -0.22 4.68
C SER A 171 -2.85 -1.39 5.52
N GLY A 172 -2.86 -1.28 6.85
CA GLY A 172 -3.20 -2.37 7.74
C GLY A 172 -3.17 -2.01 9.23
N GLY A 173 -3.23 -3.03 10.08
CA GLY A 173 -3.40 -2.85 11.53
C GLY A 173 -2.21 -2.18 12.23
N ALA A 174 -0.98 -2.53 11.86
CA ALA A 174 0.22 -1.90 12.41
C ALA A 174 0.24 -0.39 12.15
N ALA A 175 -0.05 0.04 10.92
CA ALA A 175 -0.05 1.46 10.55
C ALA A 175 -1.13 2.28 11.25
N LEU A 176 -2.30 1.68 11.52
CA LEU A 176 -3.34 2.29 12.35
C LEU A 176 -2.90 2.44 13.81
N GLN A 177 -2.24 1.43 14.38
CA GLN A 177 -1.68 1.52 15.74
C GLN A 177 -0.54 2.53 15.83
N ASP A 178 0.32 2.61 14.81
CA ASP A 178 1.39 3.62 14.72
C ASP A 178 0.80 5.03 14.70
N ALA A 179 -0.28 5.24 13.93
CA ALA A 179 -0.97 6.52 13.88
C ALA A 179 -1.62 6.91 15.21
N VAL A 180 -2.30 5.99 15.89
CA VAL A 180 -2.87 6.22 17.24
C VAL A 180 -1.77 6.47 18.27
N ARG A 181 -0.62 5.78 18.18
CA ARG A 181 0.55 6.03 19.05
C ARG A 181 1.24 7.37 18.75
N ALA A 182 1.09 7.92 17.54
CA ALA A 182 1.70 9.18 17.13
C ALA A 182 0.87 10.43 17.46
N ASP A 183 -0.47 10.34 17.47
CA ASP A 183 -1.36 11.47 17.82
C ASP A 183 -2.10 11.33 19.17
N GLY A 184 -2.10 10.13 19.76
CA GLY A 184 -2.79 9.84 21.02
C GLY A 184 -4.31 9.71 20.90
N ASP A 185 -4.89 9.84 19.71
CA ASP A 185 -6.34 9.86 19.51
C ASP A 185 -6.93 8.44 19.38
N ALA A 186 -7.11 7.82 20.55
CA ALA A 186 -7.84 6.57 20.72
C ALA A 186 -9.36 6.71 20.49
N GLY A 187 -9.90 7.92 20.27
CA GLY A 187 -11.30 8.18 19.96
C GLY A 187 -11.69 7.94 18.49
N THR A 188 -10.90 7.14 17.76
CA THR A 188 -11.02 6.96 16.31
C THR A 188 -11.44 5.55 15.90
N SER A 189 -12.41 5.47 15.00
CA SER A 189 -12.77 4.24 14.27
C SER A 189 -11.92 4.10 13.00
N ALA A 190 -11.57 2.86 12.65
CA ALA A 190 -10.99 2.54 11.35
C ALA A 190 -12.07 1.95 10.41
N LEU A 191 -12.27 2.58 9.24
CA LEU A 191 -13.18 2.11 8.20
C LEU A 191 -12.38 1.52 7.03
N ALA A 192 -12.61 0.25 6.70
CA ALA A 192 -12.09 -0.36 5.47
C ALA A 192 -12.83 0.19 4.24
N GLN A 193 -12.10 0.51 3.17
CA GLN A 193 -12.65 0.95 1.89
C GLN A 193 -11.96 0.21 0.72
N PRO A 194 -12.71 -0.26 -0.30
CA PRO A 194 -12.11 -0.82 -1.52
C PRO A 194 -11.30 0.26 -2.25
N THR A 195 -10.02 0.00 -2.52
CA THR A 195 -9.08 1.10 -2.82
C THR A 195 -9.44 1.87 -4.09
N ILE A 196 -9.97 1.20 -5.12
CA ILE A 196 -10.38 1.85 -6.38
C ILE A 196 -11.56 2.81 -6.18
N GLY A 197 -12.49 2.52 -5.27
CA GLY A 197 -13.57 3.45 -4.92
C GLY A 197 -13.02 4.72 -4.27
N LEU A 198 -12.12 4.54 -3.30
CA LEU A 198 -11.48 5.65 -2.60
C LEU A 198 -10.60 6.51 -3.52
N LEU A 199 -9.81 5.90 -4.39
CA LEU A 199 -8.98 6.62 -5.36
C LEU A 199 -9.83 7.46 -6.32
N ARG A 200 -10.97 6.92 -6.79
CA ARG A 200 -11.92 7.69 -7.62
C ARG A 200 -12.52 8.86 -6.84
N GLN A 201 -12.87 8.69 -5.57
CA GLN A 201 -13.32 9.77 -4.70
C GLN A 201 -12.26 10.88 -4.55
N VAL A 202 -11.01 10.53 -4.21
CA VAL A 202 -9.89 11.48 -4.06
C VAL A 202 -9.61 12.24 -5.36
N VAL A 203 -9.60 11.54 -6.51
CA VAL A 203 -9.40 12.17 -7.83
C VAL A 203 -10.57 13.06 -8.25
N SER A 204 -11.82 12.71 -7.91
CA SER A 204 -12.96 13.62 -8.13
C SER A 204 -13.00 14.81 -7.16
N GLY A 205 -12.31 14.71 -6.01
CA GLY A 205 -12.30 15.71 -4.95
C GLY A 205 -11.25 16.83 -5.11
N LEU A 206 -11.32 17.79 -4.19
CA LEU A 206 -10.43 18.96 -4.07
C LEU A 206 -9.11 18.64 -3.33
N MET A 207 -8.63 17.40 -3.39
CA MET A 207 -7.47 16.92 -2.64
C MET A 207 -6.22 16.86 -3.51
N GLY A 208 -5.06 17.19 -2.94
CA GLY A 208 -3.75 17.09 -3.62
C GLY A 208 -3.29 15.65 -3.82
N GLY A 209 -3.87 14.69 -3.09
CA GLY A 209 -3.59 13.27 -3.21
C GLY A 209 -3.91 12.52 -1.92
N ILE A 210 -3.14 11.46 -1.64
CA ILE A 210 -3.19 10.71 -0.38
C ILE A 210 -1.82 10.62 0.30
N ALA A 211 -1.83 10.49 1.62
CA ALA A 211 -0.68 10.15 2.44
C ALA A 211 -0.93 8.78 3.07
N VAL A 212 -0.18 7.78 2.63
CA VAL A 212 -0.25 6.38 3.07
C VAL A 212 0.70 6.18 4.25
N ASP A 213 0.21 5.55 5.32
CA ASP A 213 1.00 5.10 6.48
C ASP A 213 1.91 6.20 7.08
N GLN A 214 1.41 7.45 7.10
CA GLN A 214 2.22 8.65 7.37
C GLN A 214 2.99 8.64 8.71
N ALA A 215 2.48 7.92 9.72
CA ALA A 215 3.11 7.78 11.03
C ALA A 215 4.15 6.64 11.09
N SER A 216 4.03 5.62 10.22
CA SER A 216 4.93 4.47 10.18
C SER A 216 6.26 4.82 9.54
N ARG A 217 7.37 4.29 10.08
CA ARG A 217 8.73 4.57 9.61
C ARG A 217 9.49 3.25 9.34
N PRO A 218 10.22 3.13 8.21
CA PRO A 218 10.36 4.11 7.13
C PRO A 218 9.12 4.20 6.20
N GLY A 219 8.20 3.23 6.27
CA GLY A 219 7.15 2.97 5.27
C GLY A 219 5.99 3.95 5.19
N SER A 220 6.26 5.24 5.05
CA SER A 220 5.27 6.29 4.75
C SER A 220 5.41 6.76 3.29
N ALA A 221 4.31 6.95 2.56
CA ALA A 221 4.35 7.45 1.18
C ALA A 221 3.31 8.56 0.91
N LEU A 222 3.72 9.63 0.24
CA LEU A 222 2.83 10.67 -0.26
C LEU A 222 2.65 10.50 -1.77
N LEU A 223 1.41 10.24 -2.20
CA LEU A 223 1.08 9.95 -3.59
C LEU A 223 0.20 11.07 -4.16
N PRO A 224 0.72 11.91 -5.08
CA PRO A 224 0.00 13.07 -5.60
C PRO A 224 -1.11 12.65 -6.57
N LYS A 225 -2.15 13.47 -6.65
CA LYS A 225 -3.36 13.25 -7.46
C LYS A 225 -3.05 12.94 -8.92
N ALA A 226 -2.06 13.62 -9.53
CA ALA A 226 -1.62 13.36 -10.91
C ALA A 226 -0.99 11.96 -11.14
N LEU A 227 -0.52 11.28 -10.08
CA LEU A 227 -0.13 9.88 -10.14
C LEU A 227 -1.35 8.95 -9.97
N LEU A 228 -2.29 9.30 -9.09
CA LEU A 228 -3.53 8.55 -8.87
C LEU A 228 -4.44 8.56 -10.11
N GLU A 229 -4.51 9.69 -10.82
CA GLU A 229 -5.19 9.83 -12.12
C GLU A 229 -4.61 8.87 -13.17
N LYS A 230 -3.28 8.83 -13.30
CA LYS A 230 -2.58 7.86 -14.18
C LYS A 230 -2.74 6.41 -13.71
N ALA A 231 -2.93 6.19 -12.41
CA ALA A 231 -3.19 4.86 -11.84
C ALA A 231 -4.62 4.35 -12.15
N LEU A 232 -5.57 5.25 -12.46
CA LEU A 232 -6.97 4.91 -12.77
C LEU A 232 -7.34 4.96 -14.25
N ALA A 233 -6.51 5.58 -15.10
CA ALA A 233 -6.85 5.87 -16.50
C ALA A 233 -6.98 4.63 -17.41
N ASP A 234 -6.15 3.60 -17.17
CA ASP A 234 -6.05 2.40 -18.00
C ASP A 234 -6.42 1.11 -17.24
N ILE A 235 -7.01 1.23 -16.05
CA ILE A 235 -7.25 0.11 -15.14
C ILE A 235 -8.34 -0.86 -15.63
N ASP A 236 -8.12 -2.18 -15.51
CA ASP A 236 -9.16 -3.19 -15.70
C ASP A 236 -10.28 -2.98 -14.65
N PRO A 237 -11.54 -2.71 -15.04
CA PRO A 237 -12.63 -2.46 -14.10
C PRO A 237 -12.89 -3.61 -13.11
N GLU A 238 -12.53 -4.84 -13.47
CA GLU A 238 -12.69 -6.04 -12.61
C GLU A 238 -11.36 -6.51 -11.99
N LEU A 239 -10.24 -5.82 -12.27
CA LEU A 239 -8.90 -6.14 -11.76
C LEU A 239 -8.52 -7.63 -11.96
N ARG A 240 -8.92 -8.26 -13.07
CA ARG A 240 -8.93 -9.72 -13.26
C ARG A 240 -7.58 -10.35 -12.96
N ILE A 241 -6.56 -9.92 -13.70
CA ILE A 241 -5.19 -10.45 -13.59
C ILE A 241 -4.57 -10.03 -12.25
N LYS A 242 -4.62 -8.74 -11.92
CA LYS A 242 -4.00 -8.19 -10.71
C LYS A 242 -4.51 -8.88 -9.43
N SER A 243 -5.82 -9.08 -9.31
CA SER A 243 -6.43 -9.76 -8.15
C SER A 243 -6.10 -11.26 -8.08
N LEU A 244 -5.89 -11.92 -9.22
CA LEU A 244 -5.42 -13.32 -9.27
C LEU A 244 -3.94 -13.44 -8.86
N LEU A 245 -3.10 -12.47 -9.22
CA LEU A 245 -1.68 -12.44 -8.84
C LEU A 245 -1.46 -12.11 -7.35
N ALA A 246 -2.39 -11.39 -6.72
CA ALA A 246 -2.39 -11.15 -5.28
C ALA A 246 -2.99 -12.30 -4.44
N ALA A 247 -3.52 -13.34 -5.06
CA ALA A 247 -4.01 -14.53 -4.37
C ALA A 247 -2.85 -15.51 -4.04
N PRO A 248 -3.01 -16.40 -3.03
CA PRO A 248 -2.07 -17.50 -2.81
C PRO A 248 -1.92 -18.36 -4.06
N ARG A 249 -0.70 -18.83 -4.34
CA ARG A 249 -0.43 -19.59 -5.57
C ARG A 249 -1.02 -21.00 -5.50
N THR A 250 -1.92 -21.29 -6.42
CA THR A 250 -2.47 -22.63 -6.64
C THR A 250 -2.49 -22.96 -8.15
N PRO A 251 -2.65 -24.23 -8.56
CA PRO A 251 -2.78 -24.60 -9.97
C PRO A 251 -3.93 -23.87 -10.68
N GLU A 252 -5.05 -23.67 -9.99
CA GLU A 252 -6.25 -23.03 -10.54
C GLU A 252 -6.03 -21.52 -10.82
N ILE A 253 -5.08 -20.87 -10.14
CA ILE A 253 -4.66 -19.49 -10.47
C ILE A 253 -3.98 -19.45 -11.85
N VAL A 254 -3.27 -20.51 -12.26
CA VAL A 254 -2.63 -20.58 -13.59
C VAL A 254 -3.70 -20.55 -14.67
N GLU A 255 -4.67 -21.45 -14.59
CA GLU A 255 -5.79 -21.55 -15.55
C GLU A 255 -6.58 -20.24 -15.61
N ARG A 256 -6.96 -19.70 -14.44
CA ARG A 256 -7.74 -18.45 -14.36
C ARG A 256 -6.99 -17.22 -14.87
N VAL A 257 -5.66 -17.16 -14.74
CA VAL A 257 -4.87 -16.07 -15.36
C VAL A 257 -4.79 -16.25 -16.87
N VAL A 258 -4.65 -17.49 -17.38
CA VAL A 258 -4.67 -17.76 -18.82
C VAL A 258 -6.01 -17.36 -19.45
N ASP A 259 -7.13 -17.69 -18.81
CA ASP A 259 -8.46 -17.21 -19.23
C ASP A 259 -8.55 -15.68 -19.18
N ALA A 260 -8.04 -15.04 -18.12
CA ALA A 260 -8.02 -13.59 -18.00
C ALA A 260 -7.20 -12.91 -19.11
N LEU A 261 -6.09 -13.51 -19.58
CA LEU A 261 -5.30 -13.00 -20.73
C LEU A 261 -6.11 -12.94 -22.04
N THR A 262 -7.26 -13.62 -22.14
CA THR A 262 -8.10 -13.59 -23.36
C THR A 262 -8.98 -12.34 -23.46
N VAL A 263 -9.28 -11.68 -22.32
CA VAL A 263 -10.26 -10.58 -22.22
C VAL A 263 -9.78 -9.34 -21.48
N ALA A 264 -8.80 -9.46 -20.57
CA ALA A 264 -8.25 -8.33 -19.84
C ALA A 264 -7.43 -7.41 -20.77
N PRO A 265 -7.32 -6.09 -20.47
CA PRO A 265 -6.40 -5.23 -21.19
C PRO A 265 -4.96 -5.61 -20.84
N LEU A 266 -4.10 -5.71 -21.86
CA LEU A 266 -2.69 -6.11 -21.72
C LEU A 266 -1.75 -5.05 -22.27
N TRP A 267 -0.56 -4.97 -21.71
CA TRP A 267 0.56 -4.18 -22.23
C TRP A 267 1.82 -5.02 -22.35
N ILE A 268 2.64 -4.67 -23.33
CA ILE A 268 4.02 -5.12 -23.49
C ILE A 268 4.97 -3.95 -23.28
N ALA A 269 6.20 -4.25 -22.85
CA ALA A 269 7.28 -3.28 -22.82
C ALA A 269 7.92 -3.13 -24.21
N ALA A 270 7.98 -1.91 -24.73
CA ALA A 270 8.57 -1.63 -26.03
C ALA A 270 9.50 -0.41 -26.00
N ARG A 271 10.53 -0.43 -26.84
CA ARG A 271 11.52 0.65 -26.98
C ARG A 271 11.80 0.91 -28.45
N LYS A 272 11.87 2.19 -28.83
CA LYS A 272 12.39 2.57 -30.15
C LYS A 272 13.91 2.61 -30.09
N THR A 273 14.57 1.94 -31.03
CA THR A 273 16.02 2.07 -31.27
C THR A 273 16.33 3.43 -31.91
N GLU A 274 17.62 3.79 -31.94
CA GLU A 274 18.11 4.96 -32.68
C GLU A 274 17.81 4.85 -34.19
N THR A 275 17.73 3.61 -34.71
CA THR A 275 17.30 3.30 -36.09
C THR A 275 15.78 3.35 -36.30
N GLY A 276 15.00 3.75 -35.28
CA GLY A 276 13.54 3.88 -35.35
C GLY A 276 12.75 2.56 -35.28
N GLN A 277 13.43 1.42 -35.22
CA GLN A 277 12.81 0.10 -35.07
C GLN A 277 12.23 -0.06 -33.66
N VAL A 278 11.10 -0.75 -33.53
CA VAL A 278 10.49 -1.05 -32.23
C VAL A 278 11.00 -2.41 -31.75
N GLY A 279 11.87 -2.41 -30.74
CA GLY A 279 12.19 -3.59 -29.96
C GLY A 279 11.09 -3.83 -28.91
N ILE A 280 10.70 -5.08 -28.74
CA ILE A 280 9.82 -5.54 -27.64
C ILE A 280 10.72 -6.23 -26.61
N ALA A 281 10.44 -6.05 -25.32
CA ALA A 281 11.22 -6.68 -24.27
C ALA A 281 10.90 -8.18 -24.15
N GLU A 282 11.95 -8.96 -23.99
CA GLU A 282 11.89 -10.40 -23.73
C GLU A 282 12.67 -10.72 -22.47
N LEU A 283 12.04 -11.50 -21.59
CA LEU A 283 12.77 -12.22 -20.57
C LEU A 283 13.63 -13.29 -21.25
N ARG A 284 14.90 -13.36 -20.88
CA ARG A 284 15.83 -14.41 -21.30
C ARG A 284 16.41 -15.08 -20.07
N ALA A 285 16.06 -16.35 -19.87
CA ALA A 285 16.55 -17.16 -18.76
C ALA A 285 17.93 -17.77 -19.08
N PRO A 286 18.70 -18.21 -18.06
CA PRO A 286 20.08 -18.70 -18.24
C PRO A 286 20.20 -19.95 -19.12
N ASP A 287 19.12 -20.74 -19.21
CA ASP A 287 18.94 -21.89 -20.10
C ASP A 287 18.74 -21.51 -21.59
N GLY A 288 18.65 -20.22 -21.90
CA GLY A 288 18.33 -19.70 -23.23
C GLY A 288 16.83 -19.53 -23.51
N THR A 289 15.95 -19.86 -22.56
CA THR A 289 14.50 -19.74 -22.72
C THR A 289 14.08 -18.27 -22.87
N ARG A 290 13.41 -17.96 -24.00
CA ARG A 290 12.79 -16.65 -24.28
C ARG A 290 11.32 -16.65 -23.88
N MET A 291 10.90 -15.62 -23.15
CA MET A 291 9.50 -15.39 -22.77
C MET A 291 9.14 -13.92 -22.94
N LEU A 292 7.91 -13.63 -23.35
CA LEU A 292 7.43 -12.25 -23.52
C LEU A 292 6.98 -11.66 -22.17
N GLU A 293 7.38 -10.42 -21.89
CA GLU A 293 6.97 -9.67 -20.70
C GLU A 293 5.59 -9.05 -20.90
N LEU A 294 4.61 -9.45 -20.08
CA LEU A 294 3.23 -8.95 -20.08
C LEU A 294 2.91 -8.20 -18.79
N PHE A 295 2.15 -7.12 -18.92
CA PHE A 295 1.72 -6.26 -17.84
C PHE A 295 0.18 -6.14 -17.84
N SER A 296 -0.43 -6.16 -16.66
CA SER A 296 -1.86 -5.93 -16.43
C SER A 296 -2.18 -4.44 -16.21
N HIS A 297 -1.15 -3.61 -15.97
CA HIS A 297 -1.31 -2.15 -15.89
C HIS A 297 -0.01 -1.41 -16.27
N PRO A 298 -0.06 -0.25 -16.98
CA PRO A 298 1.13 0.51 -17.37
C PRO A 298 2.12 0.86 -16.24
N LEU A 299 1.62 1.06 -15.01
CA LEU A 299 2.48 1.35 -13.85
C LEU A 299 3.40 0.20 -13.45
N GLU A 300 3.08 -1.05 -13.81
CA GLU A 300 3.90 -2.22 -13.53
C GLU A 300 5.22 -2.18 -14.31
N LEU A 301 5.17 -1.78 -15.59
CA LEU A 301 6.36 -1.53 -16.38
C LEU A 301 7.14 -0.30 -15.87
N LEU A 302 6.45 0.79 -15.55
CA LEU A 302 7.11 2.02 -15.09
C LEU A 302 7.80 1.84 -13.73
N ALA A 303 7.30 0.96 -12.86
CA ALA A 303 7.94 0.58 -11.60
C ALA A 303 9.29 -0.13 -11.80
N LEU A 304 9.53 -0.80 -12.93
CA LEU A 304 10.83 -1.44 -13.24
C LEU A 304 11.95 -0.43 -13.53
N GLY A 305 11.66 0.87 -13.68
CA GLY A 305 12.65 1.93 -13.91
C GLY A 305 13.42 1.86 -15.24
N ARG A 306 13.24 0.81 -16.04
CA ARG A 306 14.00 0.52 -17.27
C ARG A 306 13.91 1.60 -18.35
N GLY A 307 12.84 2.41 -18.36
CA GLY A 307 12.59 3.42 -19.40
C GLY A 307 11.93 2.91 -20.67
N ASP A 308 11.57 1.62 -20.73
CA ASP A 308 10.70 1.06 -21.77
C ASP A 308 9.30 1.70 -21.68
N GLN A 309 8.60 1.77 -22.81
CA GLN A 309 7.27 2.38 -22.91
C GLN A 309 6.16 1.30 -22.96
N PRO A 310 5.03 1.50 -22.25
CA PRO A 310 3.93 0.53 -22.25
C PRO A 310 3.13 0.65 -23.55
N VAL A 311 3.12 -0.43 -24.35
CA VAL A 311 2.31 -0.52 -25.57
C VAL A 311 1.15 -1.48 -25.32
N LYS A 312 -0.08 -0.98 -25.45
CA LYS A 312 -1.31 -1.76 -25.27
C LYS A 312 -1.47 -2.77 -26.41
N VAL A 313 -1.79 -4.01 -26.08
CA VAL A 313 -1.89 -5.13 -27.04
C VAL A 313 -3.21 -5.88 -26.84
N ALA A 314 -3.87 -6.27 -27.94
CA ALA A 314 -5.06 -7.11 -27.90
C ALA A 314 -4.68 -8.59 -27.79
N ALA A 315 -5.50 -9.40 -27.11
CA ALA A 315 -5.24 -10.84 -26.95
C ALA A 315 -5.03 -11.58 -28.29
N ALA A 316 -5.75 -11.20 -29.34
CA ALA A 316 -5.56 -11.74 -30.70
C ALA A 316 -4.20 -11.37 -31.33
N GLN A 317 -3.67 -10.18 -31.05
CA GLN A 317 -2.34 -9.76 -31.52
C GLN A 317 -1.24 -10.54 -30.78
N LEU A 318 -1.40 -10.70 -29.46
CA LEU A 318 -0.52 -11.52 -28.62
C LEU A 318 -0.54 -12.99 -29.07
N ALA A 319 -1.72 -13.57 -29.31
CA ALA A 319 -1.87 -14.93 -29.83
C ALA A 319 -1.22 -15.10 -31.22
N THR A 320 -1.30 -14.09 -32.08
CA THR A 320 -0.65 -14.07 -33.40
C THR A 320 0.87 -14.02 -33.27
N ALA A 321 1.41 -13.14 -32.41
CA ALA A 321 2.85 -13.02 -32.17
C ALA A 321 3.44 -14.31 -31.58
N LEU A 322 2.77 -14.91 -30.59
CA LEU A 322 3.16 -16.19 -30.01
C LEU A 322 3.10 -17.32 -31.05
N ARG A 323 2.08 -17.37 -31.92
CA ARG A 323 2.02 -18.35 -33.01
C ARG A 323 3.14 -18.16 -34.04
N ALA A 324 3.52 -16.91 -34.35
CA ALA A 324 4.53 -16.59 -35.35
C ALA A 324 5.98 -16.90 -34.91
N ASP A 325 6.32 -16.73 -33.63
CA ASP A 325 7.62 -17.11 -33.08
C ASP A 325 7.53 -18.39 -32.23
N PRO A 326 7.90 -19.57 -32.78
CA PRO A 326 7.94 -20.82 -32.01
C PRO A 326 9.09 -20.85 -30.98
N GLY A 327 10.07 -19.95 -31.08
CA GLY A 327 11.13 -19.76 -30.11
C GLY A 327 10.72 -18.95 -28.87
N LEU A 328 9.49 -18.45 -28.80
CA LEU A 328 8.89 -17.95 -27.56
C LEU A 328 8.27 -19.12 -26.78
N ALA A 329 8.88 -19.48 -25.67
CA ALA A 329 8.47 -20.59 -24.81
C ALA A 329 7.28 -20.26 -23.89
N GLY A 330 6.80 -19.01 -23.90
CA GLY A 330 5.66 -18.55 -23.11
C GLY A 330 5.72 -17.06 -22.77
N VAL A 331 5.05 -16.70 -21.68
CA VAL A 331 4.92 -15.31 -21.19
C VAL A 331 5.20 -15.22 -19.69
N VAL A 332 5.60 -14.05 -19.20
CA VAL A 332 5.62 -13.72 -17.77
C VAL A 332 4.73 -12.51 -17.50
N VAL A 333 3.78 -12.67 -16.58
CA VAL A 333 2.78 -11.65 -16.23
C VAL A 333 3.20 -10.90 -14.96
N ASP A 334 3.10 -9.57 -14.96
CA ASP A 334 3.59 -8.62 -13.94
C ASP A 334 5.02 -8.95 -13.45
N PRO A 335 6.05 -8.85 -14.30
CA PRO A 335 7.44 -9.09 -13.91
C PRO A 335 7.99 -8.10 -12.85
N ALA A 336 7.21 -7.12 -12.39
CA ALA A 336 7.53 -6.30 -11.22
C ALA A 336 7.04 -6.92 -9.89
N GLY A 337 6.22 -7.98 -9.92
CA GLY A 337 5.81 -8.77 -8.76
C GLY A 337 4.43 -8.38 -8.19
N PRO A 338 3.56 -9.34 -7.81
CA PRO A 338 3.77 -10.80 -7.85
C PRO A 338 3.70 -11.37 -9.26
N TRP A 339 4.79 -11.96 -9.74
CA TRP A 339 4.89 -12.40 -11.13
C TRP A 339 4.28 -13.80 -11.35
N LEU A 340 3.85 -14.12 -12.57
CA LEU A 340 3.49 -15.49 -12.95
C LEU A 340 4.11 -15.89 -14.29
N ARG A 341 4.88 -16.99 -14.28
CA ARG A 341 5.47 -17.60 -15.48
C ARG A 341 4.50 -18.62 -16.08
N LEU A 342 4.05 -18.38 -17.31
CA LEU A 342 3.15 -19.24 -18.08
C LEU A 342 3.90 -19.79 -19.30
N ARG A 343 4.05 -21.12 -19.38
CA ARG A 343 4.66 -21.78 -20.53
C ARG A 343 3.68 -21.92 -21.70
N ARG A 344 4.21 -22.13 -22.91
CA ARG A 344 3.45 -22.29 -24.16
C ARG A 344 2.39 -23.40 -24.12
N ASP A 345 2.67 -24.51 -23.44
CA ASP A 345 1.73 -25.63 -23.20
C ASP A 345 0.56 -25.26 -22.27
N GLN A 346 0.64 -24.13 -21.56
CA GLN A 346 -0.41 -23.64 -20.68
C GLN A 346 -1.28 -22.57 -21.35
N LEU A 347 -0.87 -22.03 -22.51
CA LEU A 347 -1.52 -20.90 -23.19
C LEU A 347 -2.60 -21.31 -24.20
N HIS A 348 -3.16 -22.53 -24.11
CA HIS A 348 -4.11 -23.05 -25.10
C HIS A 348 -5.34 -22.14 -25.37
N PRO A 349 -6.08 -21.61 -24.35
CA PRO A 349 -7.17 -20.66 -24.58
C PRO A 349 -6.76 -19.39 -25.33
N LEU A 350 -5.58 -18.84 -25.00
CA LEU A 350 -5.03 -17.65 -25.65
C LEU A 350 -4.61 -17.93 -27.10
N LEU A 351 -3.93 -19.05 -27.35
CA LEU A 351 -3.45 -19.44 -28.68
C LEU A 351 -4.58 -19.80 -29.66
N ALA A 352 -5.76 -20.15 -29.15
CA ALA A 352 -6.97 -20.38 -29.95
C ALA A 352 -7.62 -19.09 -30.50
N ILE A 353 -7.24 -17.90 -30.01
CA ILE A 353 -7.83 -16.63 -30.46
C ILE A 353 -7.39 -16.31 -31.89
N GLY A 354 -8.36 -16.33 -32.81
CA GLY A 354 -8.13 -16.14 -34.25
C GLY A 354 -7.29 -17.25 -34.87
N ALA A 355 -7.41 -18.48 -34.35
CA ALA A 355 -6.84 -19.69 -34.93
C ALA A 355 -7.54 -20.09 -36.24
#